data_AF-A0A225WRA5-F1
#
_entry.id   AF-A0A225WRA5-F1
#
_cell.length_a   1.000
_cell.length_b   1.000
_cell.length_c   1.000
_cell.angle_alpha   90.00
_cell.angle_beta   90.00
_cell.angle_gamma   90.00
#
_symmetry.space_group_name_H-M   'P 1'
#
loop_
_entity.id
_entity.type
_entity.pdbx_description
1 polymer ?
#
loop_
_entity_poly.entity_id
_entity_poly.type
_entity_poly.pdbx_seq_one_letter_code
_entity_poly.pdbx_strand_id
1 'polypeptide(L)'
;GARPLVLEARETSALAEKHINATDDMNKYEWNVKTSAKVVAIFTTTESSSDFVDEVKAGDFERVGVILDKTSFYAQAGGQIYDTGVLSAANFKLDVDSVESYAGYVMHMGPIASGSIKVGDAVECQVDYARRTKIAPNHTMTHVLNYALRKVLGTTVDQRGSLVDESRLRFDFTNNKALKANQLAEVESMCDDIIKQQLDVYTQNSAQAEAKRIQGLRAVFGETYPDFVRVVSIGQPIAPMLEDPENSNWSNFSVEFCGGTHLKNTKEAKKFVLYEEGAIAKGIRRVSAYTCDLAVEAEERGAKLQAELDAIDKLNGNEFVEAVSAFKPVLDQALISLPLKDSLRKQVDGLVNRVKKIKKEAAAARAANGVRDATAVATKAKEDGQEIVVVKFDVGTDSKLGREMLEAMSTIIPKGSFMIFSTDSDANKTAAFTQVSQHHVDSKQLDARKWVNHAMAVMKGKGGGKDALNATGQAKTVEKVDEAVTLAKAFIQ
;
A
#
# COMPACT_ATOMS: atom_id res chain seq x y z
N GLY A 1 14.95 2.69 -32.13
CA GLY A 1 13.66 3.16 -31.61
C GLY A 1 13.47 4.59 -32.02
N ALA A 2 12.28 4.97 -32.49
CA ALA A 2 11.98 6.34 -32.90
C ALA A 2 12.16 7.33 -31.72
N ARG A 3 12.55 8.57 -32.04
CA ARG A 3 12.62 9.65 -31.05
C ARG A 3 11.21 9.96 -30.48
N PRO A 4 11.11 10.47 -29.24
CA PRO A 4 9.82 10.84 -28.67
C PRO A 4 9.18 11.99 -29.46
N LEU A 5 7.85 11.95 -29.61
CA LEU A 5 7.07 13.04 -30.19
C LEU A 5 7.01 14.21 -29.20
N VAL A 6 8.00 15.09 -29.25
CA VAL A 6 8.12 16.27 -28.39
C VAL A 6 8.45 17.47 -29.26
N LEU A 7 7.75 18.59 -29.05
CA LEU A 7 8.08 19.86 -29.70
C LEU A 7 9.03 20.64 -28.80
N GLU A 8 10.26 20.86 -29.26
CA GLU A 8 11.22 21.70 -28.56
C GLU A 8 11.09 23.16 -29.01
N ALA A 9 12.00 24.02 -28.55
CA ALA A 9 12.00 25.43 -28.90
C ALA A 9 12.09 25.67 -30.42
N ARG A 10 12.81 24.80 -31.14
CA ARG A 10 12.94 24.89 -32.61
C ARG A 10 11.60 24.62 -33.28
N GLU A 11 10.91 23.54 -32.92
CA GLU A 11 9.65 23.13 -33.53
C GLU A 11 8.53 24.13 -33.23
N THR A 12 8.43 24.60 -31.99
CA THR A 12 7.46 25.63 -31.59
C THR A 12 7.71 26.97 -32.29
N SER A 13 8.98 27.34 -32.51
CA SER A 13 9.34 28.54 -33.30
C SER A 13 8.97 28.37 -34.77
N ALA A 14 9.19 27.19 -35.36
CA ALA A 14 8.82 26.90 -36.74
C ALA A 14 7.30 26.99 -36.98
N LEU A 15 6.47 26.61 -35.99
CA LEU A 15 5.01 26.80 -36.04
C LEU A 15 4.65 28.29 -36.02
N ALA A 16 5.29 29.08 -35.16
CA ALA A 16 5.07 30.53 -35.08
C ALA A 16 5.50 31.25 -36.37
N GLU A 17 6.63 30.88 -36.97
CA GLU A 17 7.12 31.39 -38.26
C GLU A 17 6.17 31.08 -39.41
N LYS A 18 5.47 29.94 -39.34
CA LYS A 18 4.38 29.57 -40.26
C LYS A 18 3.06 30.28 -39.97
N HIS A 19 3.03 31.22 -39.01
CA HIS A 19 1.85 31.94 -38.56
C HIS A 19 0.71 31.03 -38.06
N ILE A 20 1.07 29.88 -37.48
CA ILE A 20 0.11 29.00 -36.81
C ILE A 20 -0.16 29.58 -35.42
N ASN A 21 -1.43 29.84 -35.10
CA ASN A 21 -1.84 30.31 -33.78
C ASN A 21 -1.80 29.17 -32.74
N ALA A 22 -1.72 29.53 -31.46
CA ALA A 22 -1.95 28.59 -30.37
C ALA A 22 -3.32 27.93 -30.52
N THR A 23 -3.43 26.66 -30.10
CA THR A 23 -4.67 25.89 -30.20
C THR A 23 -5.72 26.47 -29.26
N ASP A 24 -6.93 26.72 -29.76
CA ASP A 24 -8.09 27.05 -28.93
C ASP A 24 -8.63 25.78 -28.27
N ASP A 25 -8.35 25.60 -26.98
CA ASP A 25 -8.72 24.42 -26.23
C ASP A 25 -9.89 24.65 -25.25
N MET A 26 -10.66 25.75 -25.42
CA MET A 26 -11.76 26.09 -24.51
C MET A 26 -12.86 25.01 -24.46
N ASN A 27 -13.06 24.29 -25.56
CA ASN A 27 -14.03 23.19 -25.66
C ASN A 27 -13.66 21.99 -24.77
N LYS A 28 -12.44 21.92 -24.18
CA LYS A 28 -12.06 20.84 -23.27
C LYS A 28 -12.91 20.77 -22.00
N TYR A 29 -13.56 21.88 -21.63
CA TYR A 29 -14.46 21.94 -20.47
C TYR A 29 -15.89 21.48 -20.78
N GLU A 30 -16.23 21.31 -22.06
CA GLU A 30 -17.54 20.82 -22.49
C GLU A 30 -17.57 19.30 -22.51
N TRP A 31 -18.66 18.73 -21.99
CA TRP A 31 -18.85 17.29 -21.85
C TRP A 31 -19.71 16.75 -22.99
N ASN A 32 -19.33 15.58 -23.52
CA ASN A 32 -20.05 14.88 -24.58
C ASN A 32 -20.21 15.70 -25.86
N VAL A 33 -19.19 16.50 -26.20
CA VAL A 33 -19.18 17.30 -27.44
C VAL A 33 -18.28 16.68 -28.50
N LYS A 34 -18.67 16.88 -29.75
CA LYS A 34 -17.87 16.57 -30.93
C LYS A 34 -17.39 17.89 -31.51
N THR A 35 -16.10 18.17 -31.39
CA THR A 35 -15.51 19.42 -31.88
C THR A 35 -14.96 19.19 -33.28
N SER A 36 -15.54 19.86 -34.28
CA SER A 36 -14.93 19.93 -35.62
C SER A 36 -13.75 20.90 -35.60
N ALA A 37 -12.59 20.45 -36.05
CA ALA A 37 -11.34 21.20 -36.04
C ALA A 37 -10.59 21.02 -37.35
N LYS A 38 -9.61 21.88 -37.61
CA LYS A 38 -8.73 21.83 -38.78
C LYS A 38 -7.33 21.41 -38.36
N VAL A 39 -6.72 20.50 -39.12
CA VAL A 39 -5.31 20.13 -38.95
C VAL A 39 -4.44 21.30 -39.39
N VAL A 40 -3.62 21.83 -38.49
CA VAL A 40 -2.72 22.96 -38.77
C VAL A 40 -1.25 22.53 -38.90
N ALA A 41 -0.87 21.40 -38.30
CA ALA A 41 0.44 20.80 -38.49
C ALA A 41 0.42 19.30 -38.16
N ILE A 42 1.32 18.56 -38.81
CA ILE A 42 1.57 17.14 -38.55
C ILE A 42 3.05 16.99 -38.25
N PHE A 43 3.37 16.38 -37.12
CA PHE A 43 4.72 16.18 -36.62
C PHE A 43 5.06 14.70 -36.55
N THR A 44 6.23 14.33 -37.03
CA THR A 44 6.68 12.94 -37.11
C THR A 44 8.11 12.81 -36.61
N THR A 45 8.46 11.62 -36.12
CA THR A 45 9.82 11.31 -35.67
C THR A 45 10.28 10.00 -36.28
N THR A 46 11.58 9.93 -36.55
CA THR A 46 12.31 8.71 -36.91
C THR A 46 13.39 8.44 -35.85
N GLU A 47 14.25 7.46 -36.07
CA GLU A 47 15.42 7.25 -35.18
C GLU A 47 16.41 8.43 -35.24
N SER A 48 16.52 9.09 -36.39
CA SER A 48 17.56 10.09 -36.65
C SER A 48 17.04 11.52 -36.79
N SER A 49 15.74 11.74 -36.99
CA SER A 49 15.15 13.05 -37.25
C SER A 49 13.76 13.24 -36.63
N SER A 50 13.35 14.51 -36.54
CA SER A 50 12.00 14.96 -36.23
C SER A 50 11.63 16.05 -37.24
N ASP A 51 10.44 16.01 -37.80
CA ASP A 51 10.05 16.97 -38.84
C ASP A 51 8.55 17.21 -38.92
N PHE A 52 8.18 18.37 -39.46
CA PHE A 52 6.81 18.67 -39.84
C PHE A 52 6.58 18.24 -41.28
N VAL A 53 5.50 17.50 -41.51
CA VAL A 53 5.14 16.95 -42.83
C VAL A 53 3.76 17.44 -43.27
N ASP A 54 3.52 17.44 -44.58
CA ASP A 54 2.25 17.92 -45.14
C ASP A 54 1.15 16.85 -45.15
N GLU A 55 1.52 15.56 -45.21
CA GLU A 55 0.60 14.42 -45.23
C GLU A 55 1.24 13.19 -44.57
N VAL A 56 0.40 12.36 -43.93
CA VAL A 56 0.77 11.03 -43.41
C VAL A 56 -0.35 10.02 -43.65
N LYS A 57 -0.01 8.75 -43.88
CA LYS A 57 -0.98 7.64 -43.97
C LYS A 57 -0.70 6.53 -42.96
N ALA A 58 -1.71 5.68 -42.77
CA ALA A 58 -1.59 4.47 -41.97
C ALA A 58 -0.39 3.62 -42.43
N GLY A 59 0.47 3.26 -41.48
CA GLY A 59 1.67 2.46 -41.71
C GLY A 59 2.93 3.25 -42.06
N ASP A 60 2.87 4.57 -42.30
CA ASP A 60 4.07 5.38 -42.53
C ASP A 60 4.95 5.49 -41.27
N PHE A 61 4.30 5.66 -40.11
CA PHE A 61 4.93 5.83 -38.80
C PHE A 61 4.18 5.01 -37.76
N GLU A 62 4.89 4.58 -36.71
CA GLU A 62 4.28 3.91 -35.56
C GLU A 62 3.31 4.86 -34.82
N ARG A 63 3.73 6.11 -34.62
CA ARG A 63 2.92 7.19 -34.02
C ARG A 63 3.21 8.51 -34.73
N VAL A 64 2.20 9.37 -34.79
CA VAL A 64 2.31 10.74 -35.32
C VAL A 64 1.76 11.73 -34.30
N GLY A 65 2.20 12.99 -34.38
CA GLY A 65 1.62 14.11 -33.65
C GLY A 65 0.76 14.98 -34.58
N VAL A 66 -0.47 15.27 -34.20
CA VAL A 66 -1.40 16.11 -34.97
C VAL A 66 -1.76 17.34 -34.14
N ILE A 67 -1.49 18.53 -34.68
CA ILE A 67 -1.83 19.81 -34.06
C ILE A 67 -3.06 20.37 -34.78
N LEU A 68 -4.03 20.83 -33.98
CA LEU A 68 -5.31 21.36 -34.46
C LEU A 68 -5.41 22.87 -34.15
N ASP A 69 -6.26 23.57 -34.90
CA ASP A 69 -6.62 24.96 -34.61
C ASP A 69 -7.43 25.09 -33.30
N LYS A 70 -8.27 24.09 -33.00
CA LYS A 70 -9.01 23.97 -31.74
C LYS A 70 -9.25 22.51 -31.34
N THR A 71 -9.53 22.25 -30.07
CA THR A 71 -9.76 20.88 -29.59
C THR A 71 -10.65 20.80 -28.35
N SER A 72 -11.34 19.66 -28.17
CA SER A 72 -12.02 19.30 -26.92
C SER A 72 -11.19 18.36 -26.03
N PHE A 73 -10.00 17.94 -26.45
CA PHE A 73 -9.11 17.11 -25.62
C PHE A 73 -8.41 17.97 -24.56
N TYR A 74 -8.32 17.44 -23.34
CA TYR A 74 -7.47 17.98 -22.29
C TYR A 74 -6.03 17.49 -22.48
N ALA A 75 -5.11 18.42 -22.70
CA ALA A 75 -3.68 18.14 -22.64
C ALA A 75 -3.21 18.00 -21.19
N GLN A 76 -2.29 17.09 -20.93
CA GLN A 76 -1.77 16.85 -19.58
C GLN A 76 -1.23 18.13 -18.93
N ALA A 77 -1.77 18.49 -17.77
CA ALA A 77 -1.39 19.69 -17.04
C ALA A 77 -1.91 19.66 -15.60
N GLY A 78 -1.25 20.39 -14.69
CA GLY A 78 -1.73 20.60 -13.31
C GLY A 78 -1.87 19.31 -12.48
N GLY A 79 -1.14 18.26 -12.84
CA GLY A 79 -1.25 16.93 -12.23
C GLY A 79 -2.34 16.03 -12.84
N GLN A 80 -3.28 16.58 -13.63
CA GLN A 80 -4.23 15.78 -14.38
C GLN A 80 -3.58 15.24 -15.65
N ILE A 81 -3.73 13.93 -15.89
CA ILE A 81 -3.28 13.30 -17.12
C ILE A 81 -4.17 13.66 -18.32
N TYR A 82 -3.61 13.52 -19.51
CA TYR A 82 -4.28 13.80 -20.77
C TYR A 82 -5.52 12.93 -21.00
N ASP A 83 -6.40 13.41 -21.87
CA ASP A 83 -7.46 12.58 -22.44
C ASP A 83 -6.94 11.62 -23.53
N THR A 84 -7.73 10.57 -23.75
CA THR A 84 -7.60 9.65 -24.89
C THR A 84 -8.86 9.73 -25.73
N GLY A 85 -8.82 9.19 -26.94
CA GLY A 85 -9.98 9.21 -27.83
C GLY A 85 -9.61 8.98 -29.28
N VAL A 86 -10.33 9.62 -30.20
CA VAL A 86 -10.16 9.47 -31.64
C VAL A 86 -10.22 10.84 -32.31
N LEU A 87 -9.32 11.07 -33.27
CA LEU A 87 -9.53 12.07 -34.33
C LEU A 87 -10.00 11.34 -35.58
N SER A 88 -11.13 11.74 -36.14
CA SER A 88 -11.70 11.07 -37.32
C SER A 88 -12.08 12.04 -38.43
N ALA A 89 -11.85 11.65 -39.68
CA ALA A 89 -12.43 12.24 -40.88
C ALA A 89 -12.99 11.13 -41.78
N ALA A 90 -13.56 11.49 -42.94
CA ALA A 90 -14.25 10.54 -43.82
C ALA A 90 -13.41 9.29 -44.18
N ASN A 91 -12.10 9.46 -44.40
CA ASN A 91 -11.17 8.39 -44.74
C ASN A 91 -9.93 8.43 -43.84
N PHE A 92 -10.08 8.81 -42.57
CA PHE A 92 -8.97 8.92 -41.63
C PHE A 92 -9.41 8.62 -40.20
N LYS A 93 -8.59 7.88 -39.47
CA LYS A 93 -8.75 7.65 -38.04
C LYS A 93 -7.40 7.63 -37.35
N LEU A 94 -7.22 8.51 -36.37
CA LEU A 94 -6.11 8.49 -35.42
C LEU A 94 -6.65 8.02 -34.06
N ASP A 95 -6.07 6.98 -33.50
CA ASP A 95 -6.36 6.58 -32.12
C ASP A 95 -5.46 7.43 -31.21
N VAL A 96 -6.05 8.40 -30.51
CA VAL A 96 -5.32 9.33 -29.64
C VAL A 96 -5.06 8.65 -28.30
N ASP A 97 -3.80 8.31 -28.05
CA ASP A 97 -3.33 7.66 -26.82
C ASP A 97 -2.58 8.63 -25.89
N SER A 98 -2.26 9.85 -26.36
CA SER A 98 -1.62 10.90 -25.58
C SER A 98 -1.90 12.29 -26.14
N VAL A 99 -2.00 13.31 -25.27
CA VAL A 99 -2.18 14.71 -25.64
C VAL A 99 -1.30 15.60 -24.77
N GLU A 100 -0.44 16.40 -25.38
CA GLU A 100 0.50 17.28 -24.68
C GLU A 100 0.41 18.70 -25.24
N SER A 101 0.72 19.70 -24.40
CA SER A 101 0.72 21.11 -24.80
C SER A 101 2.15 21.65 -24.80
N TYR A 102 2.56 22.24 -25.93
CA TYR A 102 3.87 22.85 -26.10
C TYR A 102 3.69 24.32 -26.50
N ALA A 103 3.98 25.24 -25.58
CA ALA A 103 3.82 26.68 -25.83
C ALA A 103 2.43 27.09 -26.38
N GLY A 104 1.36 26.39 -25.97
CA GLY A 104 -0.01 26.62 -26.42
C GLY A 104 -0.45 25.81 -27.64
N TYR A 105 0.46 25.07 -28.29
CA TYR A 105 0.10 24.11 -29.33
C TYR A 105 -0.27 22.77 -28.71
N VAL A 106 -1.53 22.34 -28.87
CA VAL A 106 -1.99 21.05 -28.36
C VAL A 106 -1.76 19.96 -29.40
N MET A 107 -0.86 19.03 -29.09
CA MET A 107 -0.47 17.94 -29.97
C MET A 107 -1.15 16.64 -29.54
N HIS A 108 -1.92 16.06 -30.44
CA HIS A 108 -2.62 14.79 -30.28
C HIS A 108 -1.76 13.69 -30.88
N MET A 109 -1.41 12.69 -30.08
CA MET A 109 -0.45 11.67 -30.48
C MET A 109 -1.08 10.29 -30.47
N GLY A 110 -0.62 9.46 -31.40
CA GLY A 110 -1.00 8.05 -31.46
C GLY A 110 -0.81 7.45 -32.85
N PRO A 111 -1.17 6.18 -33.02
CA PRO A 111 -1.11 5.50 -34.31
C PRO A 111 -2.27 5.92 -35.22
N ILE A 112 -2.00 6.01 -36.52
CA ILE A 112 -3.05 6.14 -37.54
C ILE A 112 -3.65 4.75 -37.77
N ALA A 113 -4.87 4.54 -37.28
CA ALA A 113 -5.57 3.27 -37.39
C ALA A 113 -5.98 2.97 -38.85
N SER A 114 -6.34 4.00 -39.63
CA SER A 114 -6.70 3.85 -41.03
C SER A 114 -6.62 5.17 -41.78
N GLY A 115 -6.32 5.11 -43.08
CA GLY A 115 -6.46 6.25 -43.98
C GLY A 115 -5.24 7.17 -44.06
N SER A 116 -5.44 8.41 -44.54
CA SER A 116 -4.43 9.46 -44.57
C SER A 116 -5.01 10.80 -44.14
N ILE A 117 -4.14 11.68 -43.62
CA ILE A 117 -4.49 13.04 -43.21
C ILE A 117 -3.42 14.00 -43.71
N LYS A 118 -3.85 15.18 -44.16
CA LYS A 118 -2.98 16.26 -44.61
C LYS A 118 -3.28 17.56 -43.89
N VAL A 119 -2.28 18.45 -43.84
CA VAL A 119 -2.45 19.78 -43.29
C VAL A 119 -3.56 20.51 -44.04
N GLY A 120 -4.49 21.07 -43.29
CA GLY A 120 -5.67 21.76 -43.81
C GLY A 120 -6.96 20.94 -43.81
N ASP A 121 -6.89 19.63 -43.61
CA ASP A 121 -8.08 18.77 -43.52
C ASP A 121 -8.90 19.06 -42.27
N ALA A 122 -10.20 18.82 -42.37
CA ALA A 122 -11.13 18.87 -41.25
C ALA A 122 -11.22 17.51 -40.56
N VAL A 123 -11.19 17.51 -39.24
CA VAL A 123 -11.33 16.34 -38.38
C VAL A 123 -12.37 16.60 -37.30
N GLU A 124 -12.98 15.52 -36.80
CA GLU A 124 -13.82 15.53 -35.61
C GLU A 124 -13.04 15.00 -34.41
N CYS A 125 -13.03 15.78 -33.32
CA CYS A 125 -12.47 15.39 -32.04
C CYS A 125 -13.49 14.57 -31.24
N GLN A 126 -13.16 13.32 -30.93
CA GLN A 126 -13.99 12.41 -30.13
C GLN A 126 -13.22 11.97 -28.88
N VAL A 127 -13.45 12.67 -27.76
CA VAL A 127 -12.85 12.32 -26.46
C VAL A 127 -13.52 11.08 -25.88
N ASP A 128 -12.73 10.21 -25.23
CA ASP A 128 -13.25 9.16 -24.36
C ASP A 128 -13.77 9.76 -23.04
N TYR A 129 -15.02 10.24 -23.08
CA TYR A 129 -15.69 10.80 -21.91
C TYR A 129 -15.98 9.74 -20.83
N ALA A 130 -16.02 8.46 -21.17
CA ALA A 130 -16.18 7.40 -20.17
C ALA A 130 -14.92 7.30 -19.30
N ARG A 131 -13.73 7.46 -19.91
CA ARG A 131 -12.48 7.59 -19.16
C ARG A 131 -12.40 8.91 -18.40
N ARG A 132 -12.73 10.05 -19.03
CA ARG A 132 -12.68 11.37 -18.35
C ARG A 132 -13.60 11.43 -17.12
N THR A 133 -14.74 10.73 -17.15
CA THR A 133 -15.66 10.59 -16.00
C THR A 133 -15.02 9.92 -14.79
N LYS A 134 -13.92 9.18 -14.96
CA LYS A 134 -13.14 8.60 -13.85
C LYS A 134 -12.03 9.54 -13.35
N ILE A 135 -11.56 10.47 -14.19
CA ILE A 135 -10.47 11.41 -13.91
C ILE A 135 -10.97 12.69 -13.23
N ALA A 136 -12.03 13.31 -13.76
CA ALA A 136 -12.57 14.57 -13.23
C ALA A 136 -13.04 14.51 -11.76
N PRO A 137 -13.63 13.39 -11.26
CA PRO A 137 -13.91 13.23 -9.83
C PRO A 137 -12.63 13.23 -8.99
N ASN A 138 -11.60 12.50 -9.42
CA ASN A 138 -10.29 12.50 -8.76
C ASN A 138 -9.69 13.91 -8.71
N HIS A 139 -9.85 14.71 -9.77
CA HIS A 139 -9.38 16.10 -9.78
C HIS A 139 -10.13 16.95 -8.77
N THR A 140 -11.47 16.94 -8.84
CA THR A 140 -12.31 17.73 -7.94
C THR A 140 -12.04 17.37 -6.47
N MET A 141 -11.91 16.08 -6.17
CA MET A 141 -11.60 15.61 -4.83
C MET A 141 -10.16 15.88 -4.39
N THR A 142 -9.24 16.19 -5.31
CA THR A 142 -7.91 16.69 -4.94
C THR A 142 -8.00 18.08 -4.30
N HIS A 143 -8.86 18.97 -4.82
CA HIS A 143 -9.11 20.28 -4.21
C HIS A 143 -9.84 20.17 -2.86
N VAL A 144 -10.77 19.21 -2.75
CA VAL A 144 -11.44 18.92 -1.47
C VAL A 144 -10.44 18.38 -0.44
N LEU A 145 -9.55 17.47 -0.86
CA LEU A 145 -8.51 16.91 0.00
C LEU A 145 -7.50 17.98 0.45
N ASN A 146 -7.05 18.85 -0.46
CA ASN A 146 -6.16 19.97 -0.12
C ASN A 146 -6.81 20.89 0.93
N TYR A 147 -8.10 21.22 0.74
CA TYR A 147 -8.88 21.97 1.71
C TYR A 147 -8.94 21.26 3.08
N ALA A 148 -9.29 19.96 3.11
CA ALA A 148 -9.41 19.18 4.33
C ALA A 148 -8.07 19.06 5.07
N LEU A 149 -6.97 18.79 4.36
CA LEU A 149 -5.62 18.75 4.93
C LEU A 149 -5.26 20.06 5.62
N ARG A 150 -5.54 21.21 4.99
CA ARG A 150 -5.26 22.53 5.60
C ARG A 150 -6.14 22.83 6.81
N LYS A 151 -7.38 22.35 6.83
CA LYS A 151 -8.28 22.50 7.99
C LYS A 151 -7.79 21.67 9.19
N VAL A 152 -7.33 20.45 8.96
CA VAL A 152 -6.87 19.52 10.02
C VAL A 152 -5.44 19.80 10.49
N LEU A 153 -4.54 20.17 9.58
CA LEU A 153 -3.11 20.32 9.85
C LEU A 153 -2.67 21.78 9.99
N GLY A 154 -3.52 22.74 9.60
CA GLY A 154 -3.22 24.17 9.57
C GLY A 154 -2.73 24.65 8.20
N THR A 155 -2.42 25.95 8.11
CA THR A 155 -2.17 26.64 6.83
C THR A 155 -0.75 26.49 6.27
N THR A 156 0.16 25.82 6.98
CA THR A 156 1.54 25.56 6.52
C THR A 156 1.67 24.34 5.60
N VAL A 157 0.54 23.76 5.20
CA VAL A 157 0.45 22.64 4.28
C VAL A 157 0.29 23.16 2.85
N ASP A 158 1.36 23.02 2.07
CA ASP A 158 1.45 23.47 0.70
C ASP A 158 1.71 22.29 -0.23
N GLN A 159 1.08 22.33 -1.41
CA GLN A 159 1.24 21.33 -2.45
C GLN A 159 2.69 21.30 -2.96
N ARG A 160 3.20 20.08 -3.16
CA ARG A 160 4.52 19.79 -3.75
C ARG A 160 4.45 18.92 -5.00
N GLY A 161 3.28 18.35 -5.30
CA GLY A 161 3.04 17.50 -6.45
C GLY A 161 1.62 16.96 -6.44
N SER A 162 1.11 16.64 -7.62
CA SER A 162 -0.20 16.02 -7.78
C SER A 162 -0.16 15.05 -8.97
N LEU A 163 -0.92 13.97 -8.89
CA LEU A 163 -1.27 13.10 -10.02
C LEU A 163 -2.74 12.75 -9.91
N VAL A 164 -3.46 12.91 -11.01
CA VAL A 164 -4.87 12.60 -11.15
C VAL A 164 -5.03 11.77 -12.41
N ASP A 165 -5.31 10.48 -12.23
CA ASP A 165 -5.56 9.51 -13.30
C ASP A 165 -6.93 8.81 -13.12
N GLU A 166 -7.29 7.89 -14.00
CA GLU A 166 -8.57 7.18 -13.94
C GLU A 166 -8.67 6.19 -12.76
N SER A 167 -7.54 5.86 -12.14
CA SER A 167 -7.45 4.86 -11.07
C SER A 167 -7.33 5.49 -9.67
N ARG A 168 -6.82 6.72 -9.56
CA ARG A 168 -6.58 7.38 -8.27
C ARG A 168 -6.26 8.87 -8.41
N LEU A 169 -6.31 9.55 -7.26
CA LEU A 169 -5.55 10.77 -7.03
C LEU A 169 -4.39 10.51 -6.08
N ARG A 170 -3.34 11.31 -6.24
CA ARG A 170 -2.14 11.33 -5.39
C ARG A 170 -1.76 12.77 -5.14
N PHE A 171 -1.61 13.13 -3.88
CA PHE A 171 -1.34 14.50 -3.47
C PHE A 171 -0.12 14.55 -2.56
N ASP A 172 0.87 15.35 -2.95
CA ASP A 172 2.11 15.56 -2.21
C ASP A 172 2.07 16.93 -1.54
N PHE A 173 2.42 16.99 -0.25
CA PHE A 173 2.30 18.20 0.54
C PHE A 173 3.39 18.33 1.60
N THR A 174 3.63 19.55 2.08
CA THR A 174 4.56 19.81 3.16
C THR A 174 4.00 19.35 4.50
N ASN A 175 4.67 18.40 5.14
CA ASN A 175 4.43 18.03 6.54
C ASN A 175 5.63 17.25 7.08
N ASN A 176 6.08 17.58 8.28
CA ASN A 176 7.27 16.96 8.88
C ASN A 176 6.97 15.61 9.56
N LYS A 177 5.72 15.36 9.95
CA LYS A 177 5.31 14.17 10.69
C LYS A 177 4.28 13.38 9.91
N ALA A 178 4.27 12.05 10.09
CA ALA A 178 3.16 11.23 9.63
C ALA A 178 1.85 11.73 10.26
N LEU A 179 0.77 11.65 9.50
CA LEU A 179 -0.55 11.99 10.01
C LEU A 179 -0.95 10.97 11.08
N LYS A 180 -1.51 11.47 12.18
CA LYS A 180 -2.08 10.60 13.21
C LYS A 180 -3.36 9.95 12.70
N ALA A 181 -3.73 8.80 13.25
CA ALA A 181 -4.95 8.09 12.88
C ALA A 181 -6.22 8.96 12.98
N ASN A 182 -6.33 9.80 14.01
CA ASN A 182 -7.46 10.72 14.16
C ASN A 182 -7.46 11.84 13.10
N GLN A 183 -6.29 12.32 12.68
CA GLN A 183 -6.17 13.32 11.61
C GLN A 183 -6.54 12.71 10.25
N LEU A 184 -6.12 11.48 9.97
CA LEU A 184 -6.54 10.75 8.77
C LEU A 184 -8.05 10.56 8.73
N ALA A 185 -8.66 10.19 9.86
CA ALA A 185 -10.11 10.02 9.97
C ALA A 185 -10.86 11.34 9.76
N GLU A 186 -10.36 12.44 10.33
CA GLU A 186 -10.94 13.77 10.16
C GLU A 186 -10.87 14.25 8.70
N VAL A 187 -9.71 14.09 8.04
CA VAL A 187 -9.55 14.44 6.62
C VAL A 187 -10.49 13.63 5.73
N GLU A 188 -10.54 12.30 5.91
CA GLU A 188 -11.44 11.43 5.15
C GLU A 188 -12.92 11.80 5.37
N SER A 189 -13.31 12.06 6.62
CA SER A 189 -14.68 12.48 6.96
C SER A 189 -15.05 13.81 6.31
N MET A 190 -14.15 14.81 6.33
CA MET A 190 -14.41 16.11 5.70
C MET A 190 -14.63 15.98 4.19
N CYS A 191 -13.85 15.13 3.52
CA CYS A 191 -14.04 14.83 2.10
C CYS A 191 -15.41 14.18 1.85
N ASP A 192 -15.75 13.12 2.61
CA ASP A 192 -17.04 12.43 2.51
C ASP A 192 -18.22 13.37 2.82
N ASP A 193 -18.08 14.29 3.78
CA ASP A 193 -19.12 15.24 4.15
C ASP A 193 -19.36 16.29 3.06
N ILE A 194 -18.32 16.70 2.33
CA ILE A 194 -18.46 17.58 1.15
C ILE A 194 -19.17 16.85 0.00
N ILE A 195 -18.95 15.54 -0.16
CA ILE A 195 -19.70 14.71 -1.12
C ILE A 195 -21.18 14.64 -0.71
N LYS A 196 -21.47 14.36 0.58
CA LYS A 196 -22.85 14.28 1.11
C LYS A 196 -23.62 15.58 0.99
N GLN A 197 -22.93 16.72 1.07
CA GLN A 197 -23.53 18.05 0.88
C GLN A 197 -23.98 18.32 -0.56
N GLN A 198 -23.51 17.54 -1.55
CA GLN A 198 -23.88 17.69 -2.96
C GLN A 198 -23.70 19.12 -3.47
N LEU A 199 -22.51 19.68 -3.21
CA LEU A 199 -22.16 21.05 -3.54
C LEU A 199 -21.90 21.20 -5.04
N ASP A 200 -22.36 22.30 -5.62
CA ASP A 200 -22.03 22.64 -7.00
C ASP A 200 -20.56 23.09 -7.12
N VAL A 201 -19.96 22.81 -8.28
CA VAL A 201 -18.60 23.22 -8.62
C VAL A 201 -18.68 24.35 -9.63
N TYR A 202 -18.19 25.52 -9.23
CA TYR A 202 -18.21 26.75 -10.01
C TYR A 202 -16.85 26.98 -10.64
N THR A 203 -16.84 27.44 -11.89
CA THR A 203 -15.59 27.82 -12.57
C THR A 203 -15.77 29.14 -13.30
N GLN A 204 -14.79 30.03 -13.21
CA GLN A 204 -14.84 31.35 -13.82
C GLN A 204 -13.44 31.80 -14.25
N ASN A 205 -13.33 32.37 -15.45
CA ASN A 205 -12.11 33.04 -15.87
C ASN A 205 -12.10 34.46 -15.30
N SER A 206 -10.98 34.85 -14.69
CA SER A 206 -10.82 36.15 -14.04
C SER A 206 -9.40 36.68 -14.22
N ALA A 207 -9.23 38.00 -14.11
CA ALA A 207 -7.91 38.60 -13.99
C ALA A 207 -7.21 38.04 -12.76
N GLN A 208 -5.98 37.54 -12.95
CA GLN A 208 -5.19 36.90 -11.91
C GLN A 208 -4.97 37.83 -10.72
N ALA A 209 -4.69 39.10 -10.98
CA ALA A 209 -4.47 40.12 -9.95
C ALA A 209 -5.70 40.31 -9.04
N GLU A 210 -6.90 40.24 -9.60
CA GLU A 210 -8.14 40.39 -8.84
C GLU A 210 -8.46 39.13 -8.04
N ALA A 211 -8.39 37.96 -8.69
CA ALA A 211 -8.72 36.69 -8.07
C ALA A 211 -7.75 36.33 -6.93
N LYS A 212 -6.46 36.69 -7.03
CA LYS A 212 -5.47 36.51 -5.96
C LYS A 212 -5.86 37.19 -4.64
N ARG A 213 -6.74 38.20 -4.68
CA ARG A 213 -7.21 38.90 -3.47
C ARG A 213 -8.26 38.08 -2.70
N ILE A 214 -8.90 37.10 -3.32
CA ILE A 214 -9.93 36.28 -2.67
C ILE A 214 -9.33 35.57 -1.47
N GLN A 215 -9.86 35.84 -0.28
CA GLN A 215 -9.31 35.30 0.95
C GLN A 215 -9.43 33.77 1.00
N GLY A 216 -8.29 33.10 1.18
CA GLY A 216 -8.24 31.64 1.22
C GLY A 216 -8.15 30.97 -0.15
N LEU A 217 -8.10 31.75 -1.25
CA LEU A 217 -7.75 31.22 -2.55
C LEU A 217 -6.35 30.60 -2.51
N ARG A 218 -6.24 29.42 -3.13
CA ARG A 218 -4.99 28.65 -3.17
C ARG A 218 -4.42 28.70 -4.58
N ALA A 219 -3.13 28.97 -4.65
CA ALA A 219 -2.33 28.86 -5.86
C ALA A 219 -1.08 28.03 -5.51
N VAL A 220 -0.56 27.28 -6.48
CA VAL A 220 0.61 26.43 -6.26
C VAL A 220 1.85 27.32 -6.19
N PHE A 221 2.63 27.15 -5.12
CA PHE A 221 3.85 27.91 -4.92
C PHE A 221 4.90 27.57 -6.00
N GLY A 222 5.40 28.59 -6.68
CA GLY A 222 6.43 28.44 -7.72
C GLY A 222 5.90 28.24 -9.14
N GLU A 223 4.59 28.19 -9.34
CA GLU A 223 3.99 28.21 -10.68
C GLU A 223 3.83 29.64 -11.19
N THR A 224 4.18 29.85 -12.46
CA THR A 224 3.86 31.08 -13.19
C THR A 224 2.52 30.91 -13.86
N TYR A 225 1.51 31.66 -13.41
CA TYR A 225 0.21 31.69 -14.07
C TYR A 225 0.10 32.93 -14.99
N PRO A 226 -0.66 32.83 -16.10
CA PRO A 226 -0.96 33.96 -16.97
C PRO A 226 -1.81 35.05 -16.30
N ASP A 227 -1.94 36.19 -16.98
CA ASP A 227 -2.72 37.35 -16.50
C ASP A 227 -4.22 37.04 -16.36
N PHE A 228 -4.73 36.08 -17.13
CA PHE A 228 -6.08 35.54 -17.00
C PHE A 228 -6.02 34.09 -16.56
N VAL A 229 -6.65 33.78 -15.43
CA VAL A 229 -6.66 32.46 -14.83
C VAL A 229 -8.07 31.94 -14.68
N ARG A 230 -8.20 30.61 -14.70
CA ARG A 230 -9.43 29.94 -14.35
C ARG A 230 -9.45 29.65 -12.86
N VAL A 231 -10.46 30.20 -12.18
CA VAL A 231 -10.74 29.97 -10.77
C VAL A 231 -11.77 28.84 -10.67
N VAL A 232 -11.56 27.92 -9.73
CA VAL A 232 -12.49 26.85 -9.40
C VAL A 232 -12.90 27.01 -7.94
N SER A 233 -14.19 26.89 -7.65
CA SER A 233 -14.75 27.00 -6.31
C SER A 233 -15.76 25.89 -6.05
N ILE A 234 -15.65 25.22 -4.91
CA ILE A 234 -16.56 24.14 -4.50
C ILE A 234 -17.56 24.69 -3.48
N GLY A 235 -18.84 24.70 -3.85
CA GLY A 235 -19.97 25.08 -3.00
C GLY A 235 -20.31 26.56 -2.96
N GLN A 236 -19.49 27.44 -3.56
CA GLN A 236 -19.79 28.87 -3.63
C GLN A 236 -19.52 29.47 -5.01
N PRO A 237 -20.41 30.32 -5.55
CA PRO A 237 -20.17 31.07 -6.77
C PRO A 237 -18.95 32.00 -6.63
N ILE A 238 -18.24 32.20 -7.73
CA ILE A 238 -17.00 33.01 -7.76
C ILE A 238 -17.30 34.51 -7.88
N ALA A 239 -18.39 34.89 -8.57
CA ALA A 239 -18.72 36.32 -8.79
C ALA A 239 -18.81 37.14 -7.49
N PRO A 240 -19.54 36.70 -6.43
CA PRO A 240 -19.56 37.43 -5.15
C PRO A 240 -18.20 37.53 -4.48
N MET A 241 -17.31 36.55 -4.68
CA MET A 241 -15.95 36.59 -4.14
C MET A 241 -15.09 37.65 -4.84
N LEU A 242 -15.35 37.94 -6.12
CA LEU A 242 -14.63 38.99 -6.84
C LEU A 242 -15.13 40.39 -6.47
N GLU A 243 -16.41 40.49 -6.08
CA GLU A 243 -17.02 41.74 -5.59
C GLU A 243 -16.51 42.12 -4.19
N ASP A 244 -16.37 41.14 -3.29
CA ASP A 244 -15.86 41.33 -1.91
C ASP A 244 -14.73 40.33 -1.60
N PRO A 245 -13.54 40.47 -2.20
CA PRO A 245 -12.47 39.46 -2.10
C PRO A 245 -11.87 39.33 -0.69
N GLU A 246 -11.98 40.37 0.13
CA GLU A 246 -11.40 40.41 1.49
C GLU A 246 -12.32 39.81 2.55
N ASN A 247 -13.45 39.21 2.16
CA ASN A 247 -14.35 38.55 3.10
C ASN A 247 -13.71 37.30 3.71
N SER A 248 -13.56 37.31 5.03
CA SER A 248 -12.97 36.17 5.77
C SER A 248 -13.73 34.85 5.66
N ASN A 249 -15.01 34.89 5.29
CA ASN A 249 -15.81 33.68 5.10
C ASN A 249 -15.35 32.84 3.89
N TRP A 250 -14.69 33.45 2.89
CA TRP A 250 -14.20 32.72 1.70
C TRP A 250 -13.16 31.65 2.04
N SER A 251 -12.46 31.79 3.17
CA SER A 251 -11.50 30.78 3.67
C SER A 251 -12.16 29.45 4.10
N ASN A 252 -13.48 29.40 4.18
CA ASN A 252 -14.25 28.19 4.47
C ASN A 252 -14.58 27.36 3.23
N PHE A 253 -14.19 27.81 2.03
CA PHE A 253 -14.43 27.09 0.78
C PHE A 253 -13.12 26.62 0.14
N SER A 254 -13.23 25.59 -0.70
CA SER A 254 -12.13 25.19 -1.57
C SER A 254 -12.19 26.06 -2.83
N VAL A 255 -11.26 27.01 -2.92
CA VAL A 255 -11.14 27.98 -4.03
C VAL A 255 -9.70 27.97 -4.50
N GLU A 256 -9.46 27.63 -5.77
CA GLU A 256 -8.10 27.44 -6.31
C GLU A 256 -7.99 27.94 -7.76
N PHE A 257 -6.77 28.30 -8.19
CA PHE A 257 -6.48 28.39 -9.62
C PHE A 257 -6.33 27.00 -10.21
N CYS A 258 -7.17 26.65 -11.18
CA CYS A 258 -7.10 25.34 -11.81
C CYS A 258 -7.63 25.33 -13.25
N GLY A 259 -6.78 24.89 -14.17
CA GLY A 259 -7.10 24.69 -15.58
C GLY A 259 -7.70 23.33 -15.90
N GLY A 260 -7.90 22.46 -14.91
CA GLY A 260 -8.36 21.09 -15.05
C GLY A 260 -9.84 20.90 -15.38
N THR A 261 -10.19 19.66 -15.71
CA THR A 261 -11.60 19.25 -15.84
C THR A 261 -12.16 18.87 -14.48
N HIS A 262 -13.38 19.31 -14.18
CA HIS A 262 -14.03 19.09 -12.89
C HIS A 262 -15.43 18.49 -13.05
N LEU A 263 -15.92 17.92 -11.95
CA LEU A 263 -17.32 17.58 -11.76
C LEU A 263 -18.19 18.83 -11.86
N LYS A 264 -19.49 18.66 -12.11
CA LYS A 264 -20.47 19.75 -11.93
C LYS A 264 -20.96 19.82 -10.49
N ASN A 265 -21.04 18.68 -9.82
CA ASN A 265 -21.47 18.58 -8.42
C ASN A 265 -20.69 17.50 -7.65
N THR A 266 -20.39 17.75 -6.38
CA THR A 266 -19.57 16.83 -5.56
C THR A 266 -20.20 15.45 -5.36
N LYS A 267 -21.53 15.31 -5.50
CA LYS A 267 -22.20 14.01 -5.43
C LYS A 267 -21.73 13.01 -6.48
N GLU A 268 -21.22 13.50 -7.62
CA GLU A 268 -20.70 12.66 -8.70
C GLU A 268 -19.43 11.89 -8.30
N ALA A 269 -18.71 12.36 -7.27
CA ALA A 269 -17.59 11.62 -6.69
C ALA A 269 -18.04 10.33 -5.98
N LYS A 270 -19.33 10.21 -5.60
CA LYS A 270 -19.99 9.12 -4.88
C LYS A 270 -19.42 8.80 -3.49
N LYS A 271 -18.12 8.59 -3.37
CA LYS A 271 -17.40 8.16 -2.18
C LYS A 271 -15.92 8.56 -2.27
N PHE A 272 -15.26 8.75 -1.13
CA PHE A 272 -13.84 9.02 -1.05
C PHE A 272 -13.16 8.10 -0.02
N VAL A 273 -11.99 7.56 -0.37
CA VAL A 273 -11.21 6.68 0.53
C VAL A 273 -9.72 7.00 0.44
N LEU A 274 -9.12 7.40 1.56
CA LEU A 274 -7.66 7.49 1.73
C LEU A 274 -7.11 6.10 2.00
N TYR A 275 -6.28 5.58 1.09
CA TYR A 275 -5.77 4.21 1.21
C TYR A 275 -4.24 4.13 1.42
N GLU A 276 -3.52 5.23 1.22
CA GLU A 276 -2.07 5.28 1.37
C GLU A 276 -1.62 6.62 1.93
N GLU A 277 -0.65 6.59 2.85
CA GLU A 277 0.02 7.75 3.39
C GLU A 277 1.48 7.41 3.65
N GLY A 278 2.41 8.25 3.16
CA GLY A 278 3.83 7.93 3.13
C GLY A 278 4.74 9.16 3.11
N ALA A 279 5.95 9.05 3.64
CA ALA A 279 6.98 10.07 3.45
C ALA A 279 7.69 9.79 2.13
N ILE A 280 7.84 10.81 1.29
CA ILE A 280 8.54 10.67 0.00
C ILE A 280 9.88 11.41 -0.03
N ALA A 281 10.02 12.44 0.81
CA ALA A 281 11.25 13.17 1.03
C ALA A 281 11.21 13.86 2.41
N LYS A 282 12.33 14.43 2.85
CA LYS A 282 12.38 15.18 4.11
C LYS A 282 11.37 16.34 4.09
N GLY A 283 10.40 16.31 4.99
CA GLY A 283 9.35 17.33 5.11
C GLY A 283 8.25 17.26 4.06
N ILE A 284 8.22 16.21 3.21
CA ILE A 284 7.20 16.02 2.18
C ILE A 284 6.50 14.69 2.38
N ARG A 285 5.18 14.74 2.44
CA ARG A 285 4.29 13.60 2.58
C ARG A 285 3.42 13.44 1.35
N ARG A 286 3.04 12.20 1.08
CA ARG A 286 2.13 11.80 0.02
C ARG A 286 0.93 11.12 0.63
N VAL A 287 -0.24 11.46 0.12
CA VAL A 287 -1.47 10.67 0.30
C VAL A 287 -1.99 10.22 -1.04
N SER A 288 -2.57 9.03 -1.09
CA SER A 288 -3.28 8.51 -2.26
C SER A 288 -4.72 8.17 -1.87
N ALA A 289 -5.66 8.49 -2.74
CA ALA A 289 -7.08 8.26 -2.51
C ALA A 289 -7.79 7.70 -3.74
N TYR A 290 -8.88 6.96 -3.47
CA TYR A 290 -9.85 6.55 -4.48
C TYR A 290 -11.07 7.46 -4.42
N THR A 291 -11.74 7.61 -5.56
CA THR A 291 -13.10 8.14 -5.67
C THR A 291 -13.99 7.17 -6.43
N CYS A 292 -15.30 7.45 -6.49
CA CYS A 292 -16.28 6.70 -7.26
C CYS A 292 -16.24 5.19 -6.95
N ASP A 293 -16.26 4.36 -7.99
CA ASP A 293 -16.44 2.91 -7.85
C ASP A 293 -15.24 2.26 -7.13
N LEU A 294 -14.01 2.73 -7.36
CA LEU A 294 -12.83 2.21 -6.67
C LEU A 294 -12.83 2.51 -5.16
N ALA A 295 -13.45 3.62 -4.75
CA ALA A 295 -13.65 3.94 -3.34
C ALA A 295 -14.71 3.02 -2.70
N VAL A 296 -15.80 2.73 -3.40
CA VAL A 296 -16.82 1.77 -2.96
C VAL A 296 -16.21 0.37 -2.82
N GLU A 297 -15.45 -0.09 -3.81
CA GLU A 297 -14.74 -1.38 -3.74
C GLU A 297 -13.76 -1.43 -2.56
N ALA A 298 -13.09 -0.32 -2.22
CA ALA A 298 -12.21 -0.24 -1.06
C ALA A 298 -12.96 -0.37 0.26
N GLU A 299 -14.14 0.24 0.37
CA GLU A 299 -15.03 0.10 1.53
C GLU A 299 -15.53 -1.34 1.68
N GLU A 300 -15.95 -1.98 0.58
CA GLU A 300 -16.38 -3.38 0.57
C GLU A 300 -15.24 -4.35 0.97
N ARG A 301 -14.01 -4.11 0.48
CA ARG A 301 -12.82 -4.86 0.92
C ARG A 301 -12.60 -4.68 2.43
N GLY A 302 -12.75 -3.46 2.95
CA GLY A 302 -12.66 -3.17 4.37
C GLY A 302 -13.71 -3.92 5.20
N ALA A 303 -14.96 -3.93 4.75
CA ALA A 303 -16.05 -4.65 5.42
C ALA A 303 -15.82 -6.17 5.44
N LYS A 304 -15.30 -6.75 4.35
CA LYS A 304 -14.91 -8.16 4.28
C LYS A 304 -13.82 -8.49 5.31
N LEU A 305 -12.79 -7.65 5.40
CA LEU A 305 -11.70 -7.83 6.37
C LEU A 305 -12.18 -7.72 7.82
N GLN A 306 -13.11 -6.79 8.12
CA GLN A 306 -13.74 -6.73 9.44
C GLN A 306 -14.52 -8.01 9.74
N ALA A 307 -15.33 -8.51 8.81
CA ALA A 307 -16.10 -9.74 8.99
C ALA A 307 -15.19 -10.98 9.17
N GLU A 308 -14.09 -11.06 8.43
CA GLU A 308 -13.07 -12.10 8.62
C GLU A 308 -12.45 -12.01 10.00
N LEU A 309 -12.08 -10.81 10.47
CA LEU A 309 -11.52 -10.61 11.81
C LEU A 309 -12.51 -11.00 12.92
N ASP A 310 -13.79 -10.65 12.76
CA ASP A 310 -14.87 -11.04 13.67
C ASP A 310 -15.09 -12.56 13.70
N ALA A 311 -14.87 -13.24 12.57
CA ALA A 311 -14.91 -14.70 12.49
C ALA A 311 -13.70 -15.32 13.21
N ILE A 312 -12.50 -14.76 13.01
CA ILE A 312 -11.27 -15.18 13.69
C ILE A 312 -11.42 -15.06 15.20
N ASP A 313 -12.02 -13.98 15.71
CA ASP A 313 -12.19 -13.76 17.15
C ASP A 313 -13.00 -14.87 17.85
N LYS A 314 -13.87 -15.55 17.10
CA LYS A 314 -14.71 -16.68 17.58
C LYS A 314 -14.00 -18.04 17.53
N LEU A 315 -12.85 -18.13 16.86
CA LEU A 315 -12.05 -19.36 16.79
C LEU A 315 -11.37 -19.65 18.13
N ASN A 316 -10.98 -20.92 18.30
CA ASN A 316 -10.29 -21.39 19.50
C ASN A 316 -9.10 -22.29 19.14
N GLY A 317 -8.24 -22.56 20.12
CA GLY A 317 -7.13 -23.51 19.97
C GLY A 317 -6.13 -23.12 18.88
N ASN A 318 -5.61 -24.11 18.16
CA ASN A 318 -4.61 -23.90 17.11
C ASN A 318 -5.16 -23.15 15.89
N GLU A 319 -6.42 -23.38 15.53
CA GLU A 319 -7.08 -22.71 14.40
C GLU A 319 -7.09 -21.18 14.60
N PHE A 320 -7.38 -20.72 15.82
CA PHE A 320 -7.27 -19.30 16.18
C PHE A 320 -5.85 -18.76 16.01
N VAL A 321 -4.84 -19.50 16.50
CA VAL A 321 -3.43 -19.07 16.45
C VAL A 321 -2.95 -18.93 15.00
N GLU A 322 -3.28 -19.90 14.16
CA GLU A 322 -2.91 -19.90 12.74
C GLU A 322 -3.63 -18.78 11.98
N ALA A 323 -4.94 -18.62 12.20
CA ALA A 323 -5.74 -17.59 11.53
C ALA A 323 -5.28 -16.17 11.88
N VAL A 324 -4.99 -15.87 13.16
CA VAL A 324 -4.44 -14.58 13.58
C VAL A 324 -3.08 -14.30 12.90
N SER A 325 -2.22 -15.32 12.81
CA SER A 325 -0.91 -15.19 12.16
C SER A 325 -1.02 -14.94 10.65
N ALA A 326 -1.99 -15.58 9.99
CA ALA A 326 -2.23 -15.43 8.56
C ALA A 326 -2.93 -14.10 8.19
N PHE A 327 -3.76 -13.55 9.08
CA PHE A 327 -4.53 -12.34 8.81
C PHE A 327 -3.69 -11.06 8.80
N LYS A 328 -2.66 -10.95 9.66
CA LYS A 328 -1.88 -9.72 9.79
C LYS A 328 -1.21 -9.28 8.47
N PRO A 329 -0.52 -10.14 7.70
CA PRO A 329 0.03 -9.77 6.39
C PRO A 329 -1.05 -9.31 5.39
N VAL A 330 -2.21 -9.95 5.38
CA VAL A 330 -3.34 -9.60 4.51
C VAL A 330 -3.82 -8.18 4.82
N LEU A 331 -4.05 -7.88 6.10
CA LEU A 331 -4.44 -6.53 6.54
C LEU A 331 -3.37 -5.48 6.19
N ASP A 332 -2.07 -5.81 6.38
CA ASP A 332 -0.98 -4.88 6.11
C ASP A 332 -0.86 -4.49 4.63
N GLN A 333 -1.21 -5.39 3.70
CA GLN A 333 -1.19 -5.13 2.26
C GLN A 333 -2.51 -4.56 1.70
N ALA A 334 -3.59 -4.61 2.46
CA ALA A 334 -4.91 -4.16 2.00
C ALA A 334 -4.95 -2.66 1.67
N LEU A 335 -5.49 -2.33 0.48
CA LEU A 335 -5.78 -0.97 0.02
C LEU A 335 -7.23 -0.61 0.36
N ILE A 336 -7.41 -0.21 1.61
CA ILE A 336 -8.69 0.16 2.25
C ILE A 336 -8.49 1.50 2.99
N SER A 337 -9.58 2.09 3.48
CA SER A 337 -9.53 3.29 4.35
C SER A 337 -8.46 3.16 5.43
N LEU A 338 -7.53 4.11 5.47
CA LEU A 338 -6.46 4.16 6.47
C LEU A 338 -7.01 4.25 7.91
N PRO A 339 -8.05 5.06 8.20
CA PRO A 339 -8.75 5.03 9.49
C PRO A 339 -9.25 3.63 9.86
N LEU A 340 -9.91 2.92 8.92
CA LEU A 340 -10.40 1.56 9.17
C LEU A 340 -9.23 0.59 9.38
N LYS A 341 -8.18 0.68 8.58
CA LYS A 341 -6.98 -0.16 8.70
C LYS A 341 -6.29 0.00 10.05
N ASP A 342 -6.22 1.22 10.59
CA ASP A 342 -5.72 1.48 11.96
C ASP A 342 -6.61 0.81 13.02
N SER A 343 -7.94 0.91 12.89
CA SER A 343 -8.89 0.23 13.78
C SER A 343 -8.72 -1.29 13.75
N LEU A 344 -8.67 -1.88 12.57
CA LEU A 344 -8.46 -3.32 12.38
C LEU A 344 -7.11 -3.78 12.95
N ARG A 345 -6.04 -2.99 12.78
CA ARG A 345 -4.72 -3.29 13.37
C ARG A 345 -4.77 -3.37 14.89
N LYS A 346 -5.46 -2.44 15.55
CA LYS A 346 -5.65 -2.46 17.01
C LYS A 346 -6.40 -3.70 17.48
N GLN A 347 -7.44 -4.10 16.73
CA GLN A 347 -8.18 -5.33 17.02
C GLN A 347 -7.28 -6.57 16.86
N VAL A 348 -6.53 -6.67 15.75
CA VAL A 348 -5.55 -7.74 15.51
C VAL A 348 -4.48 -7.79 16.60
N ASP A 349 -3.96 -6.65 17.05
CA ASP A 349 -2.98 -6.59 18.14
C ASP A 349 -3.56 -7.17 19.45
N GLY A 350 -4.85 -6.94 19.71
CA GLY A 350 -5.60 -7.58 20.79
C GLY A 350 -5.61 -9.10 20.66
N LEU A 351 -5.91 -9.63 19.48
CA LEU A 351 -5.90 -11.08 19.21
C LEU A 351 -4.50 -11.68 19.33
N VAL A 352 -3.47 -10.99 18.83
CA VAL A 352 -2.06 -11.39 18.98
C VAL A 352 -1.66 -11.49 20.45
N ASN A 353 -2.12 -10.56 21.30
CA ASN A 353 -1.88 -10.64 22.74
C ASN A 353 -2.61 -11.83 23.38
N ARG A 354 -3.81 -12.15 22.89
CA ARG A 354 -4.56 -13.36 23.28
C ARG A 354 -3.80 -14.64 22.91
N VAL A 355 -3.25 -14.71 21.69
CA VAL A 355 -2.38 -15.81 21.24
C VAL A 355 -1.17 -15.96 22.15
N LYS A 356 -0.49 -14.86 22.51
CA LYS A 356 0.66 -14.90 23.44
C LYS A 356 0.26 -15.46 24.81
N LYS A 357 -0.91 -15.07 25.33
CA LYS A 357 -1.44 -15.57 26.60
C LYS A 357 -1.72 -17.08 26.53
N ILE A 358 -2.40 -17.54 25.48
CA ILE A 358 -2.68 -18.97 25.25
C ILE A 358 -1.38 -19.78 25.21
N LYS A 359 -0.37 -19.32 24.45
CA LYS A 359 0.94 -20.00 24.38
C LYS A 359 1.64 -20.06 25.73
N LYS A 360 1.55 -19.00 26.54
CA LYS A 360 2.13 -18.97 27.90
C LYS A 360 1.41 -19.92 28.85
N GLU A 361 0.08 -19.96 28.81
CA GLU A 361 -0.74 -20.87 29.64
C GLU A 361 -0.49 -22.34 29.26
N ALA A 362 -0.42 -22.64 27.96
CA ALA A 362 -0.07 -23.97 27.47
C ALA A 362 1.33 -24.40 27.93
N ALA A 363 2.33 -23.51 27.85
CA ALA A 363 3.67 -23.78 28.36
C ALA A 363 3.69 -24.01 29.89
N ALA A 364 2.93 -23.25 30.66
CA ALA A 364 2.83 -23.43 32.11
C ALA A 364 2.13 -24.76 32.48
N ALA A 365 1.06 -25.13 31.78
CA ALA A 365 0.37 -26.40 31.98
C ALA A 365 1.26 -27.59 31.64
N ARG A 366 2.00 -27.51 30.52
CA ARG A 366 3.04 -28.49 30.15
C ARG A 366 4.10 -28.64 31.25
N ALA A 367 4.57 -27.53 31.82
CA ALA A 367 5.54 -27.55 32.92
C ALA A 367 5.00 -28.23 34.19
N ALA A 368 3.78 -27.91 34.61
CA ALA A 368 3.16 -28.53 35.78
C ALA A 368 2.94 -30.04 35.60
N ASN A 369 2.52 -30.46 34.41
CA ASN A 369 2.36 -31.88 34.09
C ASN A 369 3.71 -32.61 34.01
N GLY A 370 4.76 -31.96 33.49
CA GLY A 370 6.08 -32.57 33.35
C GLY A 370 6.68 -33.08 34.65
N VAL A 371 6.63 -32.29 35.73
CA VAL A 371 7.12 -32.72 37.04
C VAL A 371 6.31 -33.90 37.58
N ARG A 372 4.98 -33.83 37.50
CA ARG A 372 4.08 -34.91 37.94
C ARG A 372 4.36 -36.21 37.17
N ASP A 373 4.47 -36.13 35.85
CA ASP A 373 4.65 -37.28 34.98
C ASP A 373 6.07 -37.88 35.16
N ALA A 374 7.09 -37.04 35.39
CA ALA A 374 8.43 -37.48 35.77
C ALA A 374 8.44 -38.23 37.12
N THR A 375 7.72 -37.74 38.14
CA THR A 375 7.55 -38.44 39.42
C THR A 375 6.86 -39.79 39.25
N ALA A 376 5.81 -39.87 38.43
CA ALA A 376 5.09 -41.12 38.17
C ALA A 376 5.98 -42.16 37.46
N VAL A 377 6.74 -41.73 36.44
CA VAL A 377 7.74 -42.56 35.76
C VAL A 377 8.79 -43.09 36.74
N ALA A 378 9.37 -42.22 37.58
CA ALA A 378 10.39 -42.63 38.54
C ALA A 378 9.84 -43.58 39.61
N THR A 379 8.59 -43.39 40.04
CA THR A 379 7.93 -44.29 41.00
C THR A 379 7.79 -45.69 40.41
N LYS A 380 7.27 -45.80 39.19
CA LYS A 380 7.16 -47.08 38.49
C LYS A 380 8.53 -47.73 38.24
N ALA A 381 9.51 -46.96 37.78
CA ALA A 381 10.86 -47.47 37.56
C ALA A 381 11.47 -48.03 38.85
N LYS A 382 11.22 -47.40 40.01
CA LYS A 382 11.64 -47.90 41.32
C LYS A 382 10.98 -49.24 41.67
N GLU A 383 9.68 -49.35 41.43
CA GLU A 383 8.91 -50.60 41.65
C GLU A 383 9.44 -51.74 40.76
N ASP A 384 9.82 -51.41 39.52
CA ASP A 384 10.41 -52.34 38.55
C ASP A 384 11.92 -52.60 38.78
N GLY A 385 12.54 -51.97 39.80
CA GLY A 385 13.96 -52.13 40.12
C GLY A 385 14.93 -51.49 39.10
N GLN A 386 14.47 -50.54 38.30
CA GLN A 386 15.26 -49.84 37.29
C GLN A 386 15.97 -48.62 37.88
N GLU A 387 17.31 -48.63 37.88
CA GLU A 387 18.12 -47.49 38.32
C GLU A 387 18.49 -46.53 37.18
N ILE A 388 18.36 -46.94 35.92
CA ILE A 388 18.63 -46.06 34.78
C ILE A 388 17.37 -45.89 33.96
N VAL A 389 16.91 -44.65 33.84
CA VAL A 389 15.63 -44.32 33.23
C VAL A 389 15.81 -43.31 32.11
N VAL A 390 15.33 -43.66 30.91
CA VAL A 390 15.26 -42.75 29.77
C VAL A 390 13.82 -42.57 29.37
N VAL A 391 13.37 -41.33 29.36
CA VAL A 391 11.98 -40.97 29.03
C VAL A 391 11.90 -39.79 28.09
N LYS A 392 10.74 -39.73 27.42
CA LYS A 392 10.35 -38.65 26.54
C LYS A 392 9.12 -37.97 27.12
N PHE A 393 9.17 -36.65 27.22
CA PHE A 393 8.04 -35.79 27.54
C PHE A 393 7.82 -34.79 26.40
N ASP A 394 6.64 -34.15 26.38
CA ASP A 394 6.34 -33.03 25.47
C ASP A 394 6.01 -31.79 26.30
N VAL A 395 7.05 -31.28 26.98
CA VAL A 395 6.89 -30.22 27.98
C VAL A 395 7.70 -28.96 27.67
N GLY A 396 8.27 -28.87 26.46
CA GLY A 396 9.12 -27.78 26.02
C GLY A 396 10.57 -27.94 26.43
N THR A 397 11.43 -27.02 25.97
CA THR A 397 12.89 -27.10 26.15
C THR A 397 13.43 -26.22 27.28
N ASP A 398 12.59 -25.79 28.22
CA ASP A 398 13.00 -24.94 29.33
C ASP A 398 13.96 -25.68 30.29
N SER A 399 15.15 -25.11 30.49
CA SER A 399 16.21 -25.76 31.28
C SER A 399 15.97 -25.72 32.79
N LYS A 400 15.06 -24.88 33.28
CA LYS A 400 14.65 -24.89 34.68
C LYS A 400 13.71 -26.07 34.92
N LEU A 401 12.68 -26.22 34.09
CA LEU A 401 11.77 -27.36 34.13
C LEU A 401 12.50 -28.70 33.98
N GLY A 402 13.45 -28.79 33.04
CA GLY A 402 14.28 -29.99 32.87
C GLY A 402 15.00 -30.41 34.16
N ARG A 403 15.52 -29.44 34.92
CA ARG A 403 16.18 -29.69 36.21
C ARG A 403 15.19 -30.06 37.30
N GLU A 404 14.05 -29.37 37.39
CA GLU A 404 12.99 -29.68 38.36
C GLU A 404 12.45 -31.11 38.17
N MET A 405 12.29 -31.57 36.92
CA MET A 405 11.91 -32.95 36.62
C MET A 405 12.99 -33.96 37.02
N LEU A 406 14.27 -33.71 36.70
CA LEU A 406 15.38 -34.58 37.09
C LEU A 406 15.50 -34.68 38.62
N GLU A 407 15.35 -33.56 39.32
CA GLU A 407 15.36 -33.49 40.79
C GLU A 407 14.23 -34.34 41.39
N ALA A 408 13.01 -34.21 40.85
CA ALA A 408 11.85 -35.01 41.26
C ALA A 408 12.10 -36.52 41.07
N MET A 409 12.69 -36.93 39.95
CA MET A 409 13.05 -38.34 39.71
C MET A 409 14.15 -38.82 40.68
N SER A 410 15.18 -38.01 40.90
CA SER A 410 16.31 -38.34 41.78
C SER A 410 15.90 -38.45 43.25
N THR A 411 14.87 -37.73 43.67
CA THR A 411 14.28 -37.86 45.02
C THR A 411 13.66 -39.24 45.24
N ILE A 412 13.05 -39.81 44.19
CA ILE A 412 12.41 -41.14 44.25
C ILE A 412 13.44 -42.27 44.18
N ILE A 413 14.45 -42.13 43.30
CA ILE A 413 15.56 -43.08 43.12
C ILE A 413 16.90 -42.36 43.33
N PRO A 414 17.39 -42.20 44.57
CA PRO A 414 18.61 -41.44 44.88
C PRO A 414 19.89 -41.94 44.20
N LYS A 415 19.95 -43.23 43.88
CA LYS A 415 21.08 -43.84 43.15
C LYS A 415 20.84 -43.90 41.63
N GLY A 416 19.70 -43.39 41.15
CA GLY A 416 19.29 -43.49 39.76
C GLY A 416 19.99 -42.50 38.84
N SER A 417 20.10 -42.86 37.57
CA SER A 417 20.54 -42.00 36.47
C SER A 417 19.41 -41.80 35.49
N PHE A 418 19.20 -40.56 35.04
CA PHE A 418 18.04 -40.15 34.27
C PHE A 418 18.45 -39.39 33.02
N MET A 419 17.77 -39.68 31.91
CA MET A 419 17.79 -38.84 30.72
C MET A 419 16.36 -38.54 30.28
N ILE A 420 16.03 -37.26 30.22
CA ILE A 420 14.74 -36.76 29.78
C ILE A 420 14.91 -36.10 28.42
N PHE A 421 14.28 -36.65 27.39
CA PHE A 421 14.04 -35.95 26.13
C PHE A 421 12.76 -35.13 26.24
N SER A 422 12.79 -33.87 25.82
CA SER A 422 11.62 -33.02 25.76
C SER A 422 11.56 -32.25 24.45
N THR A 423 10.40 -32.28 23.80
CA THR A 423 10.15 -31.57 22.54
C THR A 423 9.46 -30.23 22.77
N ASP A 424 9.73 -29.29 21.87
CA ASP A 424 8.96 -28.07 21.66
C ASP A 424 8.59 -28.03 20.16
N SER A 425 7.38 -28.52 19.86
CA SER A 425 6.85 -28.58 18.50
C SER A 425 6.67 -27.18 17.90
N ASP A 426 6.34 -26.17 18.71
CA ASP A 426 6.16 -24.78 18.26
C ASP A 426 7.49 -24.17 17.82
N ALA A 427 8.59 -24.48 18.51
CA ALA A 427 9.93 -24.00 18.19
C ALA A 427 10.73 -24.93 17.27
N ASN A 428 10.18 -26.10 16.91
CA ASN A 428 10.84 -27.22 16.23
C ASN A 428 12.19 -27.57 16.89
N LYS A 429 12.18 -27.81 18.20
CA LYS A 429 13.39 -28.10 18.99
C LYS A 429 13.18 -29.30 19.89
N THR A 430 14.29 -29.98 20.18
CA THR A 430 14.37 -31.01 21.22
C THR A 430 15.49 -30.66 22.18
N ALA A 431 15.22 -30.83 23.47
CA ALA A 431 16.22 -30.80 24.53
C ALA A 431 16.36 -32.17 25.17
N ALA A 432 17.57 -32.50 25.61
CA ALA A 432 17.83 -33.62 26.49
C ALA A 432 18.40 -33.09 27.81
N PHE A 433 17.84 -33.53 28.93
CA PHE A 433 18.33 -33.21 30.27
C PHE A 433 18.84 -34.50 30.90
N THR A 434 20.10 -34.50 31.35
CA THR A 434 20.78 -35.71 31.79
C THR A 434 21.39 -35.50 33.16
N GLN A 435 21.05 -36.39 34.08
CA GLN A 435 21.66 -36.51 35.40
C GLN A 435 22.11 -37.96 35.61
N VAL A 436 23.38 -38.16 35.97
CA VAL A 436 23.96 -39.46 36.27
C VAL A 436 24.33 -39.47 37.76
N SER A 437 23.98 -40.55 38.47
CA SER A 437 24.33 -40.68 39.88
C SER A 437 25.83 -40.93 40.05
N GLN A 438 26.36 -40.53 41.21
CA GLN A 438 27.77 -40.78 41.55
C GLN A 438 28.10 -42.27 41.49
N HIS A 439 27.18 -43.15 41.88
CA HIS A 439 27.30 -44.60 41.80
C HIS A 439 27.62 -45.09 40.37
N HIS A 440 26.89 -44.58 39.37
CA HIS A 440 27.09 -44.97 37.97
C HIS A 440 28.34 -44.32 37.34
N VAL A 441 28.78 -43.17 37.85
CA VAL A 441 30.06 -42.56 37.44
C VAL A 441 31.24 -43.34 38.01
N ASP A 442 31.22 -43.68 39.31
CA ASP A 442 32.31 -44.38 39.98
C ASP A 442 32.52 -45.80 39.46
N SER A 443 31.41 -46.49 39.16
CA SER A 443 31.42 -47.80 38.47
C SER A 443 31.76 -47.71 36.98
N LYS A 444 31.96 -46.49 36.45
CA LYS A 444 32.22 -46.20 35.03
C LYS A 444 31.16 -46.72 34.06
N GLN A 445 29.94 -46.99 34.54
CA GLN A 445 28.82 -47.34 33.68
C GLN A 445 28.34 -46.15 32.85
N LEU A 446 28.40 -44.93 33.39
CA LEU A 446 27.87 -43.74 32.74
C LEU A 446 28.73 -42.49 32.94
N ASP A 447 28.72 -41.62 31.92
CA ASP A 447 29.16 -40.22 31.98
C ASP A 447 28.09 -39.38 31.27
N ALA A 448 27.52 -38.39 31.96
CA ALA A 448 26.40 -37.60 31.46
C ALA A 448 26.70 -36.95 30.09
N ARG A 449 27.92 -36.45 29.87
CA ARG A 449 28.31 -35.78 28.62
C ARG A 449 28.44 -36.78 27.48
N LYS A 450 29.03 -37.95 27.73
CA LYS A 450 29.14 -39.01 26.71
C LYS A 450 27.75 -39.54 26.33
N TRP A 451 26.92 -39.79 27.34
CA TRP A 451 25.59 -40.35 27.16
C TRP A 451 24.69 -39.41 26.35
N VAL A 452 24.60 -38.13 26.72
CA VAL A 452 23.77 -37.16 26.00
C VAL A 452 24.28 -36.90 24.58
N ASN A 453 25.60 -36.84 24.37
CA ASN A 453 26.14 -36.62 23.03
C ASN A 453 25.89 -37.81 22.10
N HIS A 454 26.03 -39.03 22.61
CA HIS A 454 25.72 -40.23 21.83
C HIS A 454 24.27 -40.22 21.36
N ALA A 455 23.33 -39.99 22.28
CA ALA A 455 21.91 -40.03 21.97
C ALA A 455 21.47 -38.86 21.06
N MET A 456 21.99 -37.65 21.28
CA MET A 456 21.62 -36.48 20.48
C MET A 456 22.22 -36.49 19.06
N ALA A 457 23.25 -37.30 18.79
CA ALA A 457 23.95 -37.31 17.50
C ALA A 457 23.02 -37.60 16.31
N VAL A 458 22.04 -38.49 16.49
CA VAL A 458 21.10 -38.89 15.43
C VAL A 458 20.18 -37.75 14.97
N MET A 459 19.93 -36.80 15.87
CA MET A 459 19.17 -35.57 15.62
C MET A 459 20.06 -34.41 15.16
N LYS A 460 21.35 -34.68 14.88
CA LYS A 460 22.41 -33.68 14.67
C LYS A 460 22.50 -32.68 15.82
N GLY A 461 22.10 -33.10 17.02
CA GLY A 461 22.16 -32.33 18.24
C GLY A 461 23.56 -32.37 18.86
N LYS A 462 23.81 -31.45 19.77
CA LYS A 462 25.03 -31.42 20.60
C LYS A 462 24.66 -31.34 22.06
N GLY A 463 25.43 -32.03 22.90
CA GLY A 463 25.31 -31.94 24.34
C GLY A 463 26.58 -31.48 25.04
N GLY A 464 26.39 -30.87 26.20
CA GLY A 464 27.45 -30.31 27.02
C GLY A 464 27.06 -30.28 28.49
N GLY A 465 28.06 -30.37 29.36
CA GLY A 465 27.90 -30.45 30.81
C GLY A 465 29.19 -30.02 31.51
N LYS A 466 29.08 -29.57 32.76
CA LYS A 466 30.25 -29.16 33.55
C LYS A 466 31.08 -30.35 34.03
N ASP A 467 30.43 -31.48 34.26
CA ASP A 467 31.01 -32.68 34.85
C ASP A 467 30.39 -33.96 34.26
N ALA A 468 30.76 -35.12 34.80
CA ALA A 468 30.20 -36.42 34.42
C ALA A 468 28.81 -36.69 35.02
N LEU A 469 28.32 -35.81 35.90
CA LEU A 469 27.05 -35.98 36.61
C LEU A 469 25.91 -35.28 35.89
N ASN A 470 26.13 -34.11 35.29
CA ASN A 470 25.07 -33.31 34.69
C ASN A 470 25.44 -32.84 33.29
N ALA A 471 24.56 -33.08 32.33
CA ALA A 471 24.69 -32.58 30.98
C ALA A 471 23.32 -32.23 30.37
N THR A 472 23.36 -31.37 29.36
CA THR A 472 22.18 -30.99 28.57
C THR A 472 22.50 -31.08 27.10
N GLY A 473 21.51 -31.47 26.30
CA GLY A 473 21.61 -31.56 24.84
C GLY A 473 20.54 -30.72 24.16
N GLN A 474 20.82 -30.22 22.97
CA GLN A 474 19.84 -29.54 22.13
C GLN A 474 19.96 -29.94 20.65
N ALA A 475 18.82 -30.02 19.98
CA ALA A 475 18.69 -30.17 18.53
C ALA A 475 17.63 -29.19 17.99
N LYS A 476 17.87 -28.66 16.79
CA LYS A 476 16.91 -27.79 16.06
C LYS A 476 15.94 -28.61 15.19
N THR A 477 15.43 -29.69 15.77
CA THR A 477 14.42 -30.56 15.15
C THR A 477 13.69 -31.34 16.24
N VAL A 478 12.45 -31.74 15.97
CA VAL A 478 11.71 -32.76 16.74
C VAL A 478 11.77 -34.15 16.10
N GLU A 479 12.30 -34.25 14.87
CA GLU A 479 12.43 -35.52 14.15
C GLU A 479 13.48 -36.43 14.78
N LYS A 480 13.26 -37.75 14.70
CA LYS A 480 14.17 -38.78 15.25
C LYS A 480 14.37 -38.76 16.76
N VAL A 481 13.52 -38.04 17.50
CA VAL A 481 13.56 -38.07 18.98
C VAL A 481 13.37 -39.49 19.53
N ASP A 482 12.53 -40.32 18.90
CA ASP A 482 12.32 -41.71 19.35
C ASP A 482 13.53 -42.61 19.07
N GLU A 483 14.27 -42.33 17.99
CA GLU A 483 15.55 -42.97 17.68
C GLU A 483 16.60 -42.55 18.72
N ALA A 484 16.65 -41.27 19.09
CA ALA A 484 17.54 -40.76 20.13
C ALA A 484 17.26 -41.39 21.51
N VAL A 485 15.98 -41.53 21.89
CA VAL A 485 15.55 -42.23 23.10
C VAL A 485 16.00 -43.69 23.07
N THR A 486 15.87 -44.36 21.93
CA THR A 486 16.31 -45.76 21.76
C THR A 486 17.82 -45.90 21.91
N LEU A 487 18.60 -45.02 21.27
CA LEU A 487 20.06 -44.98 21.40
C LEU A 487 20.50 -44.69 22.84
N ALA A 488 19.83 -43.78 23.53
CA ALA A 488 20.11 -43.50 24.94
C ALA A 488 19.88 -44.73 25.83
N LYS A 489 18.82 -45.52 25.59
CA LYS A 489 18.56 -46.76 26.33
C LYS A 489 19.59 -47.85 26.02
N ALA A 490 20.02 -47.96 24.77
CA ALA A 490 20.98 -48.97 24.31
C ALA A 490 22.44 -48.67 24.71
N PHE A 491 22.76 -47.45 25.14
CA PHE A 491 24.13 -47.06 25.49
C PHE A 491 24.73 -47.87 26.66
N ILE A 492 23.89 -48.54 27.44
CA ILE A 492 24.24 -49.18 28.73
C ILE A 492 23.84 -50.66 28.76
N GLN A 493 23.03 -51.12 27.80
CA GLN A 493 22.79 -52.55 27.56
C GLN A 493 23.97 -53.14 26.79
#